data_AF-A0A0W0ZPD5-F1
#
_entry.id   AF-A0A0W0ZPD5-F1
#
_cell.length_a   1.000
_cell.length_b   1.000
_cell.length_c   1.000
_cell.angle_alpha   90.00
_cell.angle_beta   90.00
_cell.angle_gamma   90.00
#
_symmetry.space_group_name_H-M   'P 1'
#
loop_
_entity.id
_entity.type
_entity.pdbx_description
1 polymer ?
#
loop_
_entity_poly.entity_id
_entity_poly.type
_entity_poly.pdbx_seq_one_letter_code
_entity_poly.pdbx_strand_id
1 'polypeptide(L)'
;MTHHSAQFTSWFVTENDRVKALTKYELNRLKNNLQKHLEDSNEFEACSEKISLLCQSIANKYLDYLQLIGHKVAINAPKEVVTRTHWAEHFKQIALLEQKITATLTFAEQKELLLEIISLYQCIQPEEPLVSRNQIPLYSQQLQQLFSKRQFNLWLEGFVDFINKNDVVHAELAALFQGWSVEQQQEVLDYFSNPEFAALVNAIFFYKIHPDKLFVDGVHPEKLVSVQVRLGVLHHYIELMQQQLYKVALQNDLLPGSDYFLHDEELPQGIIIEGNEEFRLVLQAAVKKLKANVNLIQEKHVAIDCLHDLMRAYKFWFNPNRLIDAVMVLQQNLLSKIVAQEERAVIFQEKMVVLYSQLTTTECLDLYGYFANDDTRYLLFTFFKLAQGGTFDWLPSLNKEERAAVVEVFEALYCVMDALRIELKNRHLLAETYLCDLAKINVDIDPRNRDAVFRVIRIYKHAHVVPSNVIEQLFQSIEEFD
;
A
#
# COMPACT_ATOMS: atom_id res chain seq x y z
N MET A 1 50.63 53.52 -19.55
CA MET A 1 49.44 52.78 -20.00
C MET A 1 49.49 51.38 -19.40
N THR A 2 48.40 51.02 -18.72
CA THR A 2 47.86 49.65 -18.49
C THR A 2 48.75 48.58 -17.85
N HIS A 3 48.34 47.79 -16.87
CA HIS A 3 47.19 47.74 -15.96
C HIS A 3 47.55 46.66 -14.93
N HIS A 4 47.15 46.86 -13.68
CA HIS A 4 47.10 45.85 -12.64
C HIS A 4 46.36 44.58 -13.10
N SER A 5 46.93 43.41 -12.86
CA SER A 5 46.20 42.15 -12.71
C SER A 5 46.48 41.57 -11.31
N ALA A 6 46.11 42.34 -10.29
CA ALA A 6 45.89 41.79 -8.96
C ALA A 6 44.43 41.33 -8.86
N GLN A 7 44.24 40.03 -8.57
CA GLN A 7 43.10 39.47 -7.83
C GLN A 7 41.69 39.89 -8.28
N PHE A 8 41.16 39.23 -9.29
CA PHE A 8 39.70 39.15 -9.51
C PHE A 8 39.22 37.75 -9.10
N THR A 9 38.52 37.63 -7.96
CA THR A 9 37.43 36.63 -7.72
C THR A 9 36.78 36.61 -6.31
N SER A 10 37.05 37.53 -5.36
CA SER A 10 36.47 37.42 -4.00
C SER A 10 35.49 38.52 -3.54
N TRP A 11 34.98 39.39 -4.42
CA TRP A 11 34.56 40.74 -3.96
C TRP A 11 33.06 41.11 -3.88
N PHE A 12 32.09 40.19 -3.88
CA PHE A 12 30.67 40.60 -3.70
C PHE A 12 29.80 39.72 -2.81
N VAL A 13 30.37 38.86 -1.98
CA VAL A 13 29.58 38.13 -0.97
C VAL A 13 30.18 38.44 0.40
N THR A 14 29.51 39.31 1.16
CA THR A 14 29.89 39.52 2.56
C THR A 14 29.52 38.28 3.36
N GLU A 15 30.16 38.06 4.51
CA GLU A 15 29.77 36.96 5.41
C GLU A 15 28.28 37.08 5.81
N ASN A 16 27.76 38.31 5.90
CA ASN A 16 26.34 38.57 6.13
C ASN A 16 25.45 38.06 4.97
N ASP A 17 25.91 38.17 3.72
CA ASP A 17 25.18 37.64 2.56
C ASP A 17 25.19 36.10 2.54
N ARG A 18 26.29 35.47 3.01
CA ARG A 18 26.36 34.01 3.19
C ARG A 18 25.39 33.53 4.26
N VAL A 19 25.35 34.21 5.40
CA VAL A 19 24.44 33.88 6.51
C VAL A 19 22.99 34.04 6.05
N LYS A 20 22.64 35.12 5.33
CA LYS A 20 21.31 35.30 4.74
C LYS A 20 20.93 34.20 3.75
N ALA A 21 21.85 33.79 2.88
CA ALA A 21 21.62 32.70 1.92
C ALA A 21 21.40 31.36 2.65
N LEU A 22 22.17 31.09 3.69
CA LEU A 22 22.05 29.89 4.51
C LEU A 22 20.72 29.86 5.27
N THR A 23 20.30 30.98 5.88
CA THR A 23 18.99 31.08 6.54
C THR A 23 17.83 30.88 5.56
N LYS A 24 17.92 31.43 4.33
CA LYS A 24 16.90 31.18 3.28
C LYS A 24 16.85 29.72 2.85
N TYR A 25 18.01 29.08 2.71
CA TYR A 25 18.09 27.66 2.36
C TYR A 25 17.44 26.79 3.45
N GLU A 26 17.74 27.06 4.72
CA GLU A 26 17.14 26.37 5.86
C GLU A 26 15.61 26.58 5.94
N LEU A 27 15.14 27.79 5.69
CA LEU A 27 13.70 28.09 5.59
C LEU A 27 13.01 27.26 4.51
N ASN A 28 13.59 27.19 3.32
CA ASN A 28 13.04 26.37 2.23
C ASN A 28 13.04 24.88 2.57
N ARG A 29 14.10 24.38 3.22
CA ARG A 29 14.17 22.99 3.68
C ARG A 29 13.07 22.66 4.68
N LEU A 30 12.89 23.51 5.69
CA LEU A 30 11.85 23.32 6.72
C LEU A 30 10.44 23.38 6.14
N LYS A 31 10.18 24.30 5.19
CA LYS A 31 8.89 24.38 4.49
C LYS A 31 8.59 23.16 3.63
N ASN A 32 9.58 22.66 2.88
CA ASN A 32 9.40 21.45 2.08
C ASN A 32 9.09 20.24 2.97
N ASN A 33 9.73 20.14 4.14
CA ASN A 33 9.41 19.11 5.12
C ASN A 33 7.99 19.28 5.68
N LEU A 34 7.58 20.51 5.98
CA LEU A 34 6.21 20.80 6.42
C LEU A 34 5.17 20.42 5.34
N GLN A 35 5.43 20.74 4.07
CA GLN A 35 4.53 20.42 2.96
C GLN A 35 4.36 18.91 2.78
N LYS A 36 5.44 18.12 2.90
CA LYS A 36 5.38 16.65 2.89
C LYS A 36 4.44 16.11 3.97
N HIS A 37 4.49 16.67 5.18
CA HIS A 37 3.59 16.27 6.28
C HIS A 37 2.15 16.73 6.08
N LEU A 38 1.90 17.76 5.26
CA LEU A 38 0.55 18.25 4.94
C LEU A 38 -0.11 17.52 3.76
N GLU A 39 0.68 16.93 2.86
CA GLU A 39 0.17 16.18 1.69
C GLU A 39 -0.22 14.72 2.03
N ASP A 40 0.30 14.16 3.13
CA ASP A 40 -0.08 12.84 3.66
C ASP A 40 -1.38 12.94 4.51
N SER A 41 -2.52 12.98 3.83
CA SER A 41 -3.85 13.26 4.39
C SER A 41 -4.37 12.25 5.43
N ASN A 42 -3.73 11.09 5.59
CA ASN A 42 -4.10 10.05 6.55
C ASN A 42 -3.34 10.11 7.89
N GLU A 43 -2.27 10.92 8.01
CA GLU A 43 -1.46 11.06 9.25
C GLU A 43 -1.75 12.35 10.03
N PHE A 44 -2.74 13.13 9.59
CA PHE A 44 -2.95 14.52 10.05
C PHE A 44 -3.23 14.66 11.55
N GLU A 45 -3.88 13.67 12.17
CA GLU A 45 -4.15 13.68 13.63
C GLU A 45 -2.95 13.20 14.47
N ALA A 46 -2.07 12.38 13.91
CA ALA A 46 -0.89 11.84 14.61
C ALA A 46 0.33 12.79 14.51
N CYS A 47 0.42 13.58 13.43
CA CYS A 47 1.55 14.48 13.17
C CYS A 47 1.37 15.92 13.69
N SER A 48 0.31 16.23 14.44
CA SER A 48 0.01 17.61 14.89
C SER A 48 1.14 18.25 15.72
N GLU A 49 1.83 17.46 16.54
CA GLU A 49 2.96 17.91 17.37
C GLU A 49 4.21 18.20 16.52
N LYS A 50 4.54 17.33 15.56
CA LYS A 50 5.65 17.55 14.62
C LYS A 50 5.39 18.74 13.71
N ILE A 51 4.16 18.89 13.22
CA ILE A 51 3.74 20.04 12.42
C ILE A 51 3.87 21.34 13.23
N SER A 52 3.47 21.32 14.51
CA SER A 52 3.62 22.49 15.39
C SER A 52 5.09 22.83 15.66
N LEU A 53 5.94 21.84 15.95
CA LEU A 53 7.39 22.03 16.12
C LEU A 53 8.06 22.56 14.84
N LEU A 54 7.66 22.07 13.68
CA LEU A 54 8.14 22.56 12.38
C LEU A 54 7.68 24.00 12.13
N CYS A 55 6.42 24.32 12.39
CA CYS A 55 5.90 25.69 12.28
C CYS A 55 6.64 26.65 13.22
N GLN A 56 6.90 26.23 14.46
CA GLN A 56 7.66 27.03 15.42
C GLN A 56 9.13 27.19 14.99
N SER A 57 9.75 26.16 14.42
CA SER A 57 11.09 26.23 13.86
C SER A 57 11.17 27.18 12.66
N ILE A 58 10.15 27.16 11.79
CA ILE A 58 10.02 28.10 10.66
C ILE A 58 9.84 29.53 11.16
N ALA A 59 8.97 29.76 12.16
CA ALA A 59 8.77 31.06 12.78
C ALA A 59 10.09 31.62 13.36
N ASN A 60 10.84 30.79 14.09
CA ASN A 60 12.13 31.18 14.65
C ASN A 60 13.17 31.49 13.56
N LYS A 61 13.20 30.73 12.46
CA LYS A 61 14.10 31.02 11.33
C LYS A 61 13.71 32.28 10.57
N TYR A 62 12.43 32.60 10.49
CA TYR A 62 11.97 33.89 9.96
C TYR A 62 12.37 35.06 10.88
N LEU A 63 12.39 34.84 12.19
CA LEU A 63 12.91 35.81 13.14
C LEU A 63 14.42 36.02 13.00
N ASP A 64 15.19 34.95 12.84
CA ASP A 64 16.63 35.02 12.54
C ASP A 64 16.87 35.81 11.25
N TYR A 65 16.08 35.50 10.20
CA TYR A 65 16.14 36.22 8.93
C TYR A 65 15.80 37.71 9.10
N LEU A 66 14.80 38.06 9.91
CA LEU A 66 14.43 39.44 10.19
C LEU A 66 15.52 40.19 10.96
N GLN A 67 16.19 39.54 11.92
CA GLN A 67 17.34 40.11 12.66
C GLN A 67 18.57 40.35 11.77
N LEU A 68 18.76 39.52 10.74
CA LEU A 68 19.84 39.70 9.75
C LEU A 68 19.59 40.86 8.77
N ILE A 69 18.33 41.29 8.62
CA ILE A 69 17.95 42.40 7.73
C ILE A 69 17.73 43.70 8.52
N GLY A 70 17.41 43.64 9.82
CA GLY A 70 17.28 44.81 10.68
C GLY A 70 17.77 44.59 12.12
N HIS A 71 18.54 45.55 12.66
CA HIS A 71 19.04 45.50 14.03
C HIS A 71 17.91 45.62 15.08
N LYS A 72 17.75 44.55 15.86
CA LYS A 72 16.95 44.40 17.10
C LYS A 72 15.47 44.73 16.98
N VAL A 73 14.64 43.69 16.94
CA VAL A 73 13.18 43.78 17.06
C VAL A 73 12.73 43.02 18.29
N ALA A 74 12.05 43.71 19.21
CA ALA A 74 11.25 43.10 20.27
C ALA A 74 9.90 42.70 19.67
N ILE A 75 9.55 41.42 19.78
CA ILE A 75 8.34 40.85 19.18
C ILE A 75 7.25 40.84 20.27
N ASN A 76 6.20 41.64 20.08
CA ASN A 76 4.96 41.47 20.82
C ASN A 76 3.96 40.82 19.86
N ALA A 77 3.83 39.49 19.90
CA ALA A 77 2.85 38.77 19.10
C ALA A 77 1.49 38.73 19.85
N PRO A 78 0.37 39.12 19.23
CA PRO A 78 -0.96 38.88 19.80
C PRO A 78 -1.29 37.39 19.76
N LYS A 79 -1.76 36.85 20.89
CA LYS A 79 -2.27 35.48 21.00
C LYS A 79 -3.77 35.48 20.70
N GLU A 80 -4.16 35.29 19.46
CA GLU A 80 -5.52 34.84 19.14
C GLU A 80 -5.51 33.34 18.83
N VAL A 81 -6.34 32.60 19.56
CA VAL A 81 -6.53 31.15 19.44
C VAL A 81 -7.60 30.91 18.38
N VAL A 82 -7.25 30.25 17.28
CA VAL A 82 -8.14 29.99 16.14
C VAL A 82 -8.53 28.51 16.08
N THR A 83 -9.81 28.24 15.81
CA THR A 83 -10.43 26.91 15.77
C THR A 83 -10.19 26.15 14.46
N ARG A 84 -10.24 24.81 14.55
CA ARG A 84 -9.91 23.73 13.57
C ARG A 84 -10.20 23.92 12.07
N THR A 85 -11.11 24.77 11.64
CA THR A 85 -11.52 24.83 10.21
C THR A 85 -10.63 25.70 9.32
N HIS A 86 -9.58 26.34 9.86
CA HIS A 86 -8.87 27.44 9.18
C HIS A 86 -7.43 27.11 8.67
N TRP A 87 -6.92 25.88 8.79
CA TRP A 87 -5.50 25.56 8.54
C TRP A 87 -5.06 25.62 7.07
N ALA A 88 -5.84 25.02 6.16
CA ALA A 88 -5.57 25.13 4.73
C ALA A 88 -5.65 26.58 4.23
N GLU A 89 -6.49 27.39 4.88
CA GLU A 89 -6.64 28.80 4.61
C GLU A 89 -5.46 29.61 5.20
N HIS A 90 -4.95 29.23 6.38
CA HIS A 90 -3.72 29.78 6.96
C HIS A 90 -2.50 29.55 6.07
N PHE A 91 -2.28 28.33 5.56
CA PHE A 91 -1.14 28.07 4.68
C PHE A 91 -1.29 28.75 3.31
N LYS A 92 -2.52 28.89 2.80
CA LYS A 92 -2.78 29.74 1.62
C LYS A 92 -2.45 31.21 1.89
N GLN A 93 -2.81 31.74 3.06
CA GLN A 93 -2.46 33.10 3.46
C GLN A 93 -0.94 33.29 3.57
N ILE A 94 -0.22 32.34 4.17
CA ILE A 94 1.25 32.36 4.24
C ILE A 94 1.86 32.40 2.82
N ALA A 95 1.41 31.53 1.91
CA ALA A 95 1.90 31.51 0.54
C ALA A 95 1.67 32.85 -0.20
N LEU A 96 0.53 33.50 0.03
CA LEU A 96 0.22 34.82 -0.52
C LEU A 96 1.14 35.91 0.06
N LEU A 97 1.44 35.88 1.36
CA LEU A 97 2.36 36.82 2.01
C LEU A 97 3.79 36.65 1.50
N GLU A 98 4.24 35.41 1.24
CA GLU A 98 5.57 35.13 0.68
C GLU A 98 5.71 35.62 -0.77
N GLN A 99 4.66 35.48 -1.58
CA GLN A 99 4.61 36.08 -2.92
C GLN A 99 4.70 37.60 -2.85
N LYS A 100 3.99 38.24 -1.91
CA LYS A 100 4.06 39.69 -1.69
C LYS A 100 5.46 40.15 -1.27
N ILE A 101 6.16 39.41 -0.41
CA ILE A 101 7.55 39.71 -0.01
C ILE A 101 8.47 39.77 -1.23
N THR A 102 8.28 38.88 -2.20
CA THR A 102 9.12 38.82 -3.41
C THR A 102 8.87 40.03 -4.32
N ALA A 103 7.68 40.62 -4.28
CA ALA A 103 7.29 41.80 -5.05
C ALA A 103 7.53 43.13 -4.33
N THR A 104 7.91 43.10 -3.05
CA THR A 104 8.02 44.31 -2.20
C THR A 104 9.37 45.01 -2.41
N LEU A 105 9.34 46.34 -2.59
CA LEU A 105 10.53 47.15 -2.86
C LEU A 105 11.06 47.87 -1.60
N THR A 106 10.27 47.96 -0.52
CA THR A 106 10.66 48.67 0.70
C THR A 106 10.89 47.74 1.89
N PHE A 107 11.92 48.04 2.67
CA PHE A 107 12.27 47.25 3.86
C PHE A 107 11.18 47.30 4.95
N ALA A 108 10.47 48.42 5.08
CA ALA A 108 9.41 48.58 6.08
C ALA A 108 8.23 47.64 5.81
N GLU A 109 7.78 47.55 4.55
CA GLU A 109 6.71 46.63 4.14
C GLU A 109 7.17 45.17 4.24
N GLN A 110 8.42 44.87 3.86
CA GLN A 110 8.98 43.53 4.00
C GLN A 110 9.02 43.06 5.46
N LYS A 111 9.32 43.97 6.40
CA LYS A 111 9.33 43.68 7.84
C LYS A 111 7.93 43.36 8.36
N GLU A 112 6.91 44.14 8.00
CA GLU A 112 5.52 43.89 8.42
C GLU A 112 5.01 42.53 7.91
N LEU A 113 5.25 42.22 6.63
CA LEU A 113 4.87 40.94 6.04
C LEU A 113 5.56 39.75 6.72
N LEU A 114 6.85 39.88 7.08
CA LEU A 114 7.56 38.84 7.79
C LEU A 114 6.99 38.62 9.21
N LEU A 115 6.66 39.69 9.94
CA LEU A 115 6.03 39.59 11.26
C LEU A 115 4.65 38.92 11.19
N GLU A 116 3.88 39.21 10.14
CA GLU A 116 2.59 38.56 9.89
C GLU A 116 2.77 37.06 9.63
N ILE A 117 3.71 36.67 8.77
CA ILE A 117 4.07 35.25 8.55
C ILE A 117 4.48 34.56 9.85
N ILE A 118 5.31 35.22 10.68
CA ILE A 118 5.75 34.68 11.96
C ILE A 118 4.55 34.44 12.89
N SER A 119 3.62 35.39 12.98
CA SER A 119 2.42 35.23 13.81
C SER A 119 1.56 34.06 13.34
N LEU A 120 1.37 33.89 12.03
CA LEU A 120 0.59 32.78 11.47
C LEU A 120 1.21 31.42 11.79
N TYR A 121 2.54 31.30 11.70
CA TYR A 121 3.24 30.08 12.13
C TYR A 121 3.23 29.86 13.65
N GLN A 122 3.14 30.92 14.46
CA GLN A 122 3.07 30.83 15.93
C GLN A 122 1.66 30.53 16.47
N CYS A 123 0.61 30.85 15.71
CA CYS A 123 -0.78 30.50 16.04
C CYS A 123 -1.08 29.00 15.92
N ILE A 124 -0.19 28.24 15.27
CA ILE A 124 -0.25 26.79 15.09
C ILE A 124 0.19 26.10 16.40
N GLN A 125 -0.73 26.01 17.36
CA GLN A 125 -0.52 25.23 18.60
C GLN A 125 -0.96 23.78 18.41
N PRO A 126 -0.31 22.82 19.11
CA PRO A 126 -0.76 21.44 19.11
C PRO A 126 -2.10 21.39 19.87
N GLU A 127 -3.19 21.09 19.18
CA GLU A 127 -4.40 20.65 19.85
C GLU A 127 -4.18 19.21 20.35
N GLU A 128 -4.41 18.97 21.63
CA GLU A 128 -4.45 17.61 22.17
C GLU A 128 -5.64 16.84 21.56
N PRO A 129 -5.41 15.72 20.86
CA PRO A 129 -6.49 14.88 20.35
C PRO A 129 -7.17 14.16 21.53
N LEU A 130 -8.43 14.53 21.78
CA LEU A 130 -9.18 14.22 23.00
C LEU A 130 -9.78 12.80 23.11
N VAL A 131 -9.56 11.85 22.19
CA VAL A 131 -10.33 10.58 22.26
C VAL A 131 -9.54 9.27 22.03
N SER A 132 -8.33 9.26 21.45
CA SER A 132 -7.62 7.99 21.14
C SER A 132 -6.36 7.70 21.99
N ARG A 133 -5.95 8.62 22.87
CA ARG A 133 -4.60 8.63 23.47
C ARG A 133 -4.34 7.63 24.61
N ASN A 134 -5.37 6.98 25.17
CA ASN A 134 -5.14 6.09 26.33
C ASN A 134 -4.63 4.69 25.95
N GLN A 135 -4.74 4.28 24.69
CA GLN A 135 -4.38 2.92 24.27
C GLN A 135 -3.08 2.86 23.43
N ILE A 136 -2.76 3.92 22.69
CA ILE A 136 -1.54 4.00 21.84
C ILE A 136 -0.24 3.78 22.65
N PRO A 137 -0.03 4.41 23.83
CA PRO A 137 1.17 4.14 24.64
C PRO A 137 1.23 2.70 25.15
N LEU A 138 0.07 2.11 25.47
CA LEU A 138 -0.04 0.73 25.94
C LEU A 138 0.32 -0.26 24.82
N TYR A 139 -0.19 -0.03 23.60
CA TYR A 139 0.10 -0.86 22.43
C TYR A 139 1.55 -0.72 21.98
N SER A 140 2.08 0.50 22.02
CA SER A 140 3.48 0.79 21.71
C SER A 140 4.40 0.04 22.70
N GLN A 141 4.09 0.06 23.99
CA GLN A 141 4.85 -0.67 25.01
C GLN A 141 4.74 -2.20 24.85
N GLN A 142 3.56 -2.73 24.53
CA GLN A 142 3.37 -4.17 24.24
C GLN A 142 4.18 -4.62 23.02
N LEU A 143 4.22 -3.79 21.98
CA LEU A 143 4.98 -4.06 20.76
C LEU A 143 6.50 -3.99 21.03
N GLN A 144 6.97 -3.03 21.84
CA GLN A 144 8.38 -3.01 22.28
C GLN A 144 8.75 -4.27 23.06
N GLN A 145 7.88 -4.70 23.99
CA GLN A 145 8.08 -5.94 24.73
C GLN A 145 8.15 -7.16 23.82
N LEU A 146 7.42 -7.16 22.69
CA LEU A 146 7.50 -8.21 21.69
C LEU A 146 8.93 -8.34 21.14
N PHE A 147 9.52 -7.24 20.66
CA PHE A 147 10.84 -7.23 20.02
C PHE A 147 12.00 -7.43 21.00
N SER A 148 11.79 -7.16 22.29
CA SER A 148 12.78 -7.54 23.32
C SER A 148 12.91 -9.06 23.54
N LYS A 149 12.00 -9.88 23.00
CA LYS A 149 12.08 -11.35 23.12
C LYS A 149 13.11 -11.92 22.16
N ARG A 150 14.11 -12.59 22.72
CA ARG A 150 15.19 -13.25 21.96
C ARG A 150 14.83 -14.63 21.39
N GLN A 151 13.73 -15.24 21.84
CA GLN A 151 13.29 -16.55 21.36
C GLN A 151 12.09 -16.39 20.42
N PHE A 152 12.22 -16.87 19.18
CA PHE A 152 11.22 -16.64 18.12
C PHE A 152 9.88 -17.34 18.36
N ASN A 153 9.87 -18.47 19.06
CA ASN A 153 8.64 -19.14 19.50
C ASN A 153 7.82 -18.25 20.45
N LEU A 154 8.47 -17.64 21.45
CA LEU A 154 7.84 -16.72 22.39
C LEU A 154 7.46 -15.40 21.74
N TRP A 155 8.21 -14.98 20.72
CA TRP A 155 7.88 -13.83 19.88
C TRP A 155 6.58 -14.09 19.13
N LEU A 156 6.48 -15.18 18.36
CA LEU A 156 5.29 -15.49 17.57
C LEU A 156 4.06 -15.70 18.43
N GLU A 157 4.21 -16.37 19.58
CA GLU A 157 3.12 -16.52 20.53
C GLU A 157 2.64 -15.16 21.07
N GLY A 158 3.59 -14.29 21.46
CA GLY A 158 3.28 -12.94 21.91
C GLY A 158 2.64 -12.09 20.81
N PHE A 159 3.00 -12.33 19.56
CA PHE A 159 2.49 -11.61 18.40
C PHE A 159 1.04 -12.01 18.10
N VAL A 160 0.74 -13.30 18.16
CA VAL A 160 -0.63 -13.80 18.08
C VAL A 160 -1.49 -13.23 19.21
N ASP A 161 -0.95 -13.14 20.43
CA ASP A 161 -1.66 -12.51 21.55
C ASP A 161 -1.90 -11.01 21.35
N PHE A 162 -0.94 -10.32 20.74
CA PHE A 162 -1.07 -8.90 20.38
C PHE A 162 -2.19 -8.70 19.35
N ILE A 163 -2.19 -9.47 18.25
CA ILE A 163 -3.26 -9.42 17.23
C ILE A 163 -4.62 -9.79 17.82
N ASN A 164 -4.70 -10.82 18.65
CA ASN A 164 -5.96 -11.29 19.24
C ASN A 164 -6.60 -10.31 20.24
N LYS A 165 -5.83 -9.37 20.77
CA LYS A 165 -6.26 -8.39 21.79
C LYS A 165 -6.54 -7.01 21.21
N ASN A 166 -5.93 -6.69 20.08
CA ASN A 166 -5.90 -5.35 19.54
C ASN A 166 -6.41 -5.38 18.09
N ASP A 167 -7.56 -4.73 17.83
CA ASP A 167 -8.06 -4.47 16.46
C ASP A 167 -7.26 -3.32 15.83
N VAL A 168 -5.93 -3.45 15.78
CA VAL A 168 -5.06 -2.38 15.30
C VAL A 168 -5.28 -2.19 13.80
N VAL A 169 -5.93 -1.08 13.44
CA VAL A 169 -6.11 -0.64 12.06
C VAL A 169 -4.76 -0.21 11.50
N HIS A 170 -4.50 -0.47 10.22
CA HIS A 170 -3.22 -0.20 9.54
C HIS A 170 -2.64 1.21 9.78
N ALA A 171 -3.49 2.22 10.00
CA ALA A 171 -3.11 3.61 10.26
C ALA A 171 -2.49 3.83 11.66
N GLU A 172 -2.76 2.96 12.64
CA GLU A 172 -2.26 3.11 14.00
C GLU A 172 -0.82 2.61 14.17
N LEU A 173 -0.38 1.63 13.36
CA LEU A 173 0.96 1.04 13.48
C LEU A 173 2.09 2.05 13.24
N ALA A 174 1.93 2.94 12.25
CA ALA A 174 2.90 4.01 12.00
C ALA A 174 3.04 4.92 13.24
N ALA A 175 1.92 5.30 13.85
CA ALA A 175 1.90 6.09 15.07
C ALA A 175 2.55 5.37 16.26
N LEU A 176 2.47 4.03 16.34
CA LEU A 176 3.15 3.26 17.39
C LEU A 176 4.67 3.40 17.31
N PHE A 177 5.25 3.31 16.09
CA PHE A 177 6.69 3.41 15.87
C PHE A 177 7.22 4.85 15.92
N GLN A 178 6.40 5.84 15.56
CA GLN A 178 6.79 7.26 15.66
C GLN A 178 7.09 7.70 17.09
N GLY A 179 6.48 7.06 18.09
CA GLY A 179 6.75 7.31 19.52
C GLY A 179 8.02 6.64 20.06
N TRP A 180 8.75 5.87 19.26
CA TRP A 180 9.96 5.16 19.69
C TRP A 180 11.22 6.01 19.55
N SER A 181 12.22 5.76 20.41
CA SER A 181 13.54 6.37 20.27
C SER A 181 14.27 5.83 19.04
N VAL A 182 15.29 6.58 18.57
CA VAL A 182 16.13 6.16 17.44
C VAL A 182 16.82 4.83 17.73
N GLU A 183 17.28 4.60 18.97
CA GLU A 183 17.89 3.31 19.36
C GLU A 183 16.88 2.16 19.31
N GLN A 184 15.64 2.40 19.74
CA GLN A 184 14.58 1.39 19.70
C GLN A 184 14.18 1.04 18.27
N GLN A 185 14.09 2.04 17.39
CA GLN A 185 13.83 1.81 15.98
C GLN A 185 14.97 1.01 15.34
N GLN A 186 16.23 1.35 15.64
CA GLN A 186 17.38 0.61 15.14
C GLN A 186 17.39 -0.85 15.63
N GLU A 187 17.11 -1.11 16.91
CA GLU A 187 17.05 -2.47 17.46
C GLU A 187 16.04 -3.34 16.71
N VAL A 188 14.87 -2.78 16.36
CA VAL A 188 13.85 -3.51 15.63
C VAL A 188 14.18 -3.65 14.14
N LEU A 189 14.83 -2.66 13.52
CA LEU A 189 15.38 -2.81 12.16
C LEU A 189 16.40 -3.95 12.09
N ASP A 190 17.29 -4.05 13.08
CA ASP A 190 18.27 -5.12 13.21
C ASP A 190 17.58 -6.46 13.44
N TYR A 191 16.47 -6.48 14.20
CA TYR A 191 15.65 -7.67 14.40
C TYR A 191 15.03 -8.19 13.10
N PHE A 192 14.47 -7.30 12.26
CA PHE A 192 13.94 -7.66 10.93
C PHE A 192 15.04 -8.12 9.97
N SER A 193 16.26 -7.62 10.15
CA SER A 193 17.43 -8.00 9.34
C SER A 193 18.10 -9.30 9.82
N ASN A 194 17.62 -9.92 10.91
CA ASN A 194 18.18 -11.15 11.46
C ASN A 194 17.79 -12.36 10.58
N PRO A 195 18.76 -13.14 10.04
CA PRO A 195 18.48 -14.30 9.18
C PRO A 195 17.62 -15.39 9.84
N GLU A 196 17.75 -15.62 11.15
CA GLU A 196 16.96 -16.63 11.86
C GLU A 196 15.50 -16.18 12.04
N PHE A 197 15.28 -14.89 12.26
CA PHE A 197 13.93 -14.33 12.28
C PHE A 197 13.30 -14.35 10.88
N ALA A 198 14.07 -13.97 9.86
CA ALA A 198 13.65 -14.09 8.48
C ALA A 198 13.31 -15.54 8.10
N ALA A 199 14.04 -16.53 8.61
CA ALA A 199 13.72 -17.94 8.41
C ALA A 199 12.35 -18.33 9.01
N LEU A 200 11.94 -17.76 10.16
CA LEU A 200 10.59 -17.93 10.70
C LEU A 200 9.54 -17.31 9.77
N VAL A 201 9.74 -16.07 9.33
CA VAL A 201 8.79 -15.37 8.45
C VAL A 201 8.65 -16.09 7.11
N ASN A 202 9.75 -16.52 6.53
CA ASN A 202 9.77 -17.31 5.29
C ASN A 202 9.15 -18.71 5.50
N ALA A 203 9.25 -19.30 6.69
CA ALA A 203 8.50 -20.52 7.01
C ALA A 203 6.98 -20.26 7.06
N ILE A 204 6.52 -19.15 7.67
CA ILE A 204 5.11 -18.75 7.61
C ILE A 204 4.64 -18.63 6.16
N PHE A 205 5.44 -17.96 5.33
CA PHE A 205 5.19 -17.81 3.89
C PHE A 205 5.11 -19.18 3.16
N PHE A 206 6.07 -20.08 3.42
CA PHE A 206 6.09 -21.41 2.82
C PHE A 206 4.82 -22.21 3.12
N TYR A 207 4.42 -22.27 4.40
CA TYR A 207 3.23 -23.02 4.81
C TYR A 207 1.93 -22.29 4.47
N LYS A 208 1.96 -20.99 4.17
CA LYS A 208 0.84 -20.27 3.56
C LYS A 208 0.58 -20.78 2.13
N ILE A 209 1.63 -20.98 1.33
CA ILE A 209 1.51 -21.51 -0.04
C ILE A 209 1.25 -23.02 -0.05
N HIS A 210 1.82 -23.75 0.92
CA HIS A 210 1.71 -25.20 1.05
C HIS A 210 1.15 -25.60 2.42
N PRO A 211 -0.13 -25.30 2.72
CA PRO A 211 -0.72 -25.58 4.04
C PRO A 211 -0.84 -27.07 4.33
N ASP A 212 -0.87 -27.91 3.29
CA ASP A 212 -0.84 -29.37 3.37
C ASP A 212 0.45 -29.88 4.01
N LYS A 213 1.61 -29.26 3.71
CA LYS A 213 2.92 -29.65 4.26
C LYS A 213 3.11 -29.31 5.73
N LEU A 214 2.19 -28.54 6.32
CA LEU A 214 2.23 -28.21 7.75
C LEU A 214 1.83 -29.40 8.62
N PHE A 215 1.06 -30.36 8.10
CA PHE A 215 0.54 -31.50 8.84
C PHE A 215 1.08 -32.80 8.25
N VAL A 216 1.36 -33.79 9.12
CA VAL A 216 1.86 -35.11 8.70
C VAL A 216 0.73 -35.98 8.14
N ASP A 217 -0.50 -35.74 8.60
CA ASP A 217 -1.70 -36.49 8.21
C ASP A 217 -2.56 -35.72 7.20
N GLY A 218 -3.34 -36.43 6.39
CA GLY A 218 -4.29 -35.83 5.46
C GLY A 218 -5.34 -34.99 6.21
N VAL A 219 -5.32 -33.68 5.98
CA VAL A 219 -6.25 -32.72 6.60
C VAL A 219 -7.37 -32.35 5.63
N HIS A 220 -8.60 -32.20 6.15
CA HIS A 220 -9.76 -31.78 5.35
C HIS A 220 -9.51 -30.42 4.65
N PRO A 221 -9.90 -30.25 3.36
CA PRO A 221 -9.63 -29.04 2.60
C PRO A 221 -10.07 -27.73 3.26
N GLU A 222 -11.23 -27.71 3.92
CA GLU A 222 -11.73 -26.52 4.62
C GLU A 222 -10.81 -26.07 5.77
N LYS A 223 -10.21 -27.04 6.47
CA LYS A 223 -9.24 -26.74 7.54
C LYS A 223 -7.93 -26.24 6.95
N LEU A 224 -7.52 -26.72 5.78
CA LEU A 224 -6.35 -26.19 5.06
C LEU A 224 -6.59 -24.74 4.61
N VAL A 225 -7.78 -24.41 4.10
CA VAL A 225 -8.17 -23.02 3.78
C VAL A 225 -8.12 -22.14 5.02
N SER A 226 -8.68 -22.61 6.14
CA SER A 226 -8.63 -21.86 7.41
C SER A 226 -7.18 -21.61 7.88
N VAL A 227 -6.31 -22.60 7.77
CA VAL A 227 -4.88 -22.49 8.11
C VAL A 227 -4.19 -21.50 7.18
N GLN A 228 -4.42 -21.58 5.88
CA GLN A 228 -3.88 -20.68 4.87
C GLN A 228 -4.27 -19.22 5.14
N VAL A 229 -5.54 -18.95 5.44
CA VAL A 229 -6.03 -17.60 5.78
C VAL A 229 -5.32 -17.07 7.02
N ARG A 230 -5.21 -17.88 8.08
CA ARG A 230 -4.56 -17.47 9.34
C ARG A 230 -3.06 -17.21 9.17
N LEU A 231 -2.36 -18.05 8.41
CA LEU A 231 -0.95 -17.81 8.07
C LEU A 231 -0.79 -16.58 7.18
N GLY A 232 -1.74 -16.34 6.25
CA GLY A 232 -1.81 -15.14 5.44
C GLY A 232 -1.93 -13.86 6.28
N VAL A 233 -2.80 -13.86 7.29
CA VAL A 233 -2.93 -12.76 8.26
C VAL A 233 -1.61 -12.52 8.98
N LEU A 234 -0.99 -13.57 9.54
CA LEU A 234 0.27 -13.42 10.27
C LEU A 234 1.37 -12.83 9.38
N HIS A 235 1.54 -13.37 8.17
CA HIS A 235 2.53 -12.87 7.22
C HIS A 235 2.30 -11.40 6.90
N HIS A 236 1.07 -11.05 6.53
CA HIS A 236 0.70 -9.70 6.14
C HIS A 236 0.96 -8.67 7.25
N TYR A 237 0.58 -8.96 8.49
CA TYR A 237 0.85 -8.04 9.60
C TYR A 237 2.35 -7.87 9.88
N ILE A 238 3.15 -8.91 9.70
CA ILE A 238 4.62 -8.82 9.87
C ILE A 238 5.23 -7.91 8.80
N GLU A 239 4.88 -8.13 7.54
CA GLU A 239 5.32 -7.27 6.42
C GLU A 239 4.88 -5.82 6.62
N LEU A 240 3.63 -5.62 7.05
CA LEU A 240 3.12 -4.29 7.30
C LEU A 240 3.91 -3.58 8.41
N MET A 241 4.20 -4.26 9.51
CA MET A 241 5.04 -3.68 10.58
C MET A 241 6.42 -3.29 10.05
N GLN A 242 7.06 -4.14 9.24
CA GLN A 242 8.35 -3.85 8.61
C GLN A 242 8.26 -2.61 7.71
N GLN A 243 7.25 -2.52 6.84
CA GLN A 243 7.04 -1.39 5.94
C GLN A 243 6.81 -0.08 6.69
N GLN A 244 5.97 -0.10 7.74
CA GLN A 244 5.70 1.10 8.55
C GLN A 244 6.94 1.52 9.33
N LEU A 245 7.69 0.57 9.88
CA LEU A 245 8.97 0.86 10.53
C LEU A 245 9.97 1.49 9.56
N TYR A 246 10.09 0.97 8.33
CA TYR A 246 11.01 1.53 7.33
C TYR A 246 10.66 2.96 6.96
N LYS A 247 9.36 3.27 6.83
CA LYS A 247 8.88 4.65 6.59
C LYS A 247 9.26 5.58 7.74
N VAL A 248 9.01 5.16 8.99
CA VAL A 248 9.33 5.97 10.18
C VAL A 248 10.85 6.12 10.38
N ALA A 249 11.61 5.05 10.13
CA ALA A 249 13.07 5.05 10.20
C ALA A 249 13.69 6.04 9.21
N LEU A 250 13.17 6.10 7.97
CA LEU A 250 13.62 7.04 6.96
C LEU A 250 13.38 8.50 7.38
N GLN A 251 12.30 8.79 8.12
CA GLN A 251 12.05 10.14 8.67
C GLN A 251 13.10 10.54 9.72
N ASN A 252 13.75 9.57 10.35
CA ASN A 252 14.81 9.76 11.35
C ASN A 252 16.22 9.52 10.78
N ASP A 253 16.37 9.54 9.45
CA ASP A 253 17.64 9.29 8.74
C ASP A 253 18.28 7.92 9.04
N LEU A 254 17.49 6.94 9.49
CA LEU A 254 17.93 5.55 9.66
C LEU A 254 17.73 4.77 8.35
N LEU A 255 18.72 3.95 8.00
CA LEU A 255 18.66 3.08 6.83
C LEU A 255 18.21 1.67 7.25
N PRO A 256 17.21 1.08 6.56
CA PRO A 256 16.86 -0.32 6.78
C PRO A 256 18.03 -1.23 6.40
N GLY A 257 18.19 -2.34 7.13
CA GLY A 257 19.16 -3.37 6.83
C GLY A 257 18.76 -4.23 5.63
N SER A 258 19.41 -5.38 5.48
CA SER A 258 19.11 -6.33 4.40
C SER A 258 17.74 -6.97 4.60
N ASP A 259 16.91 -6.90 3.56
CA ASP A 259 15.61 -7.54 3.54
C ASP A 259 15.72 -8.97 3.03
N TYR A 260 15.37 -9.93 3.88
CA TYR A 260 15.42 -11.36 3.59
C TYR A 260 14.02 -11.98 3.41
N PHE A 261 12.96 -11.16 3.45
CA PHE A 261 11.58 -11.65 3.47
C PHE A 261 11.07 -11.97 2.05
N LEU A 262 10.19 -12.96 1.96
CA LEU A 262 9.50 -13.31 0.74
C LEU A 262 8.16 -12.59 0.66
N HIS A 263 8.07 -11.61 -0.24
CA HIS A 263 6.88 -10.74 -0.35
C HIS A 263 5.89 -11.16 -1.43
N ASP A 264 6.35 -11.92 -2.44
CA ASP A 264 5.54 -12.28 -3.60
C ASP A 264 5.11 -13.74 -3.54
N GLU A 265 3.80 -13.99 -3.61
CA GLU A 265 3.17 -15.32 -3.48
C GLU A 265 3.59 -16.33 -4.58
N GLU A 266 4.23 -15.88 -5.66
CA GLU A 266 4.75 -16.73 -6.72
C GLU A 266 6.26 -16.56 -6.89
N LEU A 267 6.99 -17.68 -6.80
CA LEU A 267 8.43 -17.73 -7.01
C LEU A 267 8.76 -17.94 -8.50
N PRO A 268 9.86 -17.36 -9.01
CA PRO A 268 10.37 -17.67 -10.33
C PRO A 268 10.63 -19.17 -10.54
N GLN A 269 10.43 -19.65 -11.78
CA GLN A 269 10.71 -21.04 -12.13
C GLN A 269 12.18 -21.41 -11.83
N GLY A 270 12.38 -22.55 -11.16
CA GLY A 270 13.70 -23.03 -10.73
C GLY A 270 14.10 -22.63 -9.30
N ILE A 271 13.33 -21.78 -8.62
CA ILE A 271 13.53 -21.43 -7.21
C ILE A 271 12.58 -22.26 -6.35
N ILE A 272 13.13 -22.93 -5.33
CA ILE A 272 12.37 -23.74 -4.38
C ILE A 272 12.66 -23.18 -2.99
N ILE A 273 11.61 -22.89 -2.21
CA ILE A 273 11.76 -22.57 -0.79
C ILE A 273 11.97 -23.88 -0.04
N GLU A 274 13.05 -23.92 0.74
CA GLU A 274 13.26 -24.98 1.72
C GLU A 274 12.33 -24.75 2.91
N GLY A 275 11.41 -25.69 3.13
CA GLY A 275 10.51 -25.64 4.27
C GLY A 275 11.31 -25.84 5.55
N ASN A 276 11.33 -24.85 6.44
CA ASN A 276 11.97 -25.01 7.74
C ASN A 276 11.07 -25.85 8.67
N GLU A 277 11.48 -27.09 8.88
CA GLU A 277 10.81 -28.09 9.70
C GLU A 277 10.77 -27.73 11.19
N GLU A 278 11.78 -27.01 11.68
CA GLU A 278 11.93 -26.66 13.09
C GLU A 278 10.80 -25.76 13.59
N PHE A 279 10.26 -24.91 12.70
CA PHE A 279 9.15 -24.02 13.02
C PHE A 279 7.77 -24.67 12.87
N ARG A 280 7.64 -25.89 12.33
CA ARG A 280 6.34 -26.52 12.07
C ARG A 280 5.44 -26.56 13.31
N LEU A 281 5.97 -27.04 14.44
CA LEU A 281 5.20 -27.14 15.70
C LEU A 281 4.80 -25.77 16.25
N VAL A 282 5.69 -24.79 16.12
CA VAL A 282 5.47 -23.41 16.57
C VAL A 282 4.35 -22.76 15.75
N LEU A 283 4.36 -22.95 14.43
CA LEU A 283 3.34 -22.44 13.51
C LEU A 283 1.99 -23.11 13.74
N GLN A 284 1.95 -24.43 13.95
CA GLN A 284 0.71 -25.12 14.30
C GLN A 284 0.08 -24.57 15.59
N ALA A 285 0.89 -24.26 16.60
CA ALA A 285 0.41 -23.65 17.84
C ALA A 285 -0.12 -22.23 17.61
N ALA A 286 0.61 -21.40 16.85
CA ALA A 286 0.21 -20.03 16.51
C ALA A 286 -1.13 -19.98 15.75
N VAL A 287 -1.29 -20.82 14.73
CA VAL A 287 -2.52 -20.89 13.93
C VAL A 287 -3.71 -21.34 14.77
N LYS A 288 -3.54 -22.29 15.69
CA LYS A 288 -4.62 -22.69 16.63
C LYS A 288 -5.04 -21.56 17.55
N LYS A 289 -4.09 -20.74 18.00
CA LYS A 289 -4.32 -19.66 18.97
C LYS A 289 -4.92 -18.39 18.35
N LEU A 290 -4.73 -18.16 17.05
CA LEU A 290 -5.29 -17.00 16.34
C LEU A 290 -6.84 -17.10 16.25
N LYS A 291 -7.55 -16.06 16.69
CA LYS A 291 -9.03 -16.01 16.70
C LYS A 291 -9.58 -15.78 15.28
N ALA A 292 -10.72 -16.38 14.96
CA ALA A 292 -11.34 -16.36 13.62
C ALA A 292 -12.05 -15.04 13.25
N ASN A 293 -12.10 -14.05 14.15
CA ASN A 293 -12.84 -12.79 13.93
C ASN A 293 -12.12 -11.77 13.03
N VAL A 294 -10.97 -12.11 12.46
CA VAL A 294 -10.19 -11.24 11.55
C VAL A 294 -10.92 -10.97 10.21
N ASN A 295 -12.03 -11.68 9.94
CA ASN A 295 -12.79 -11.58 8.70
C ASN A 295 -13.59 -10.27 8.52
N LEU A 296 -13.74 -9.42 9.55
CA LEU A 296 -14.58 -8.20 9.47
C LEU A 296 -13.85 -6.94 8.99
N ILE A 297 -12.51 -6.92 9.01
CA ILE A 297 -11.71 -5.78 8.52
C ILE A 297 -11.52 -5.84 6.98
N GLN A 298 -11.84 -6.98 6.37
CA GLN A 298 -11.56 -7.28 4.97
C GLN A 298 -12.55 -6.67 3.98
N GLU A 299 -13.84 -6.53 4.25
CA GLU A 299 -14.82 -6.27 3.17
C GLU A 299 -14.69 -4.91 2.45
N LYS A 300 -14.17 -3.86 3.11
CA LYS A 300 -13.94 -2.54 2.47
C LYS A 300 -12.51 -2.32 1.98
N HIS A 301 -11.52 -2.92 2.64
CA HIS A 301 -10.10 -2.77 2.26
C HIS A 301 -9.66 -3.80 1.21
N VAL A 302 -10.27 -5.00 1.18
CA VAL A 302 -9.97 -6.04 0.17
C VAL A 302 -10.21 -5.53 -1.25
N ALA A 303 -11.22 -4.68 -1.50
CA ALA A 303 -11.48 -4.23 -2.87
C ALA A 303 -10.38 -3.29 -3.41
N ILE A 304 -9.81 -2.43 -2.56
CA ILE A 304 -8.69 -1.54 -2.93
C ILE A 304 -7.37 -2.34 -2.96
N ASP A 305 -7.17 -3.25 -2.00
CA ASP A 305 -6.01 -4.14 -2.01
C ASP A 305 -5.99 -5.03 -3.25
N CYS A 306 -7.16 -5.49 -3.71
CA CYS A 306 -7.29 -6.23 -4.96
C CYS A 306 -7.04 -5.35 -6.21
N LEU A 307 -7.29 -4.04 -6.19
CA LEU A 307 -6.84 -3.13 -7.26
C LEU A 307 -5.31 -3.02 -7.28
N HIS A 308 -4.69 -2.94 -6.11
CA HIS A 308 -3.23 -2.96 -6.03
C HIS A 308 -2.65 -4.31 -6.50
N ASP A 309 -3.36 -5.42 -6.31
CA ASP A 309 -2.96 -6.71 -6.88
C ASP A 309 -3.00 -6.73 -8.42
N LEU A 310 -3.93 -5.99 -9.06
CA LEU A 310 -3.88 -5.78 -10.52
C LEU A 310 -2.59 -5.08 -10.93
N MET A 311 -2.18 -4.03 -10.21
CA MET A 311 -0.92 -3.33 -10.49
C MET A 311 0.30 -4.21 -10.23
N ARG A 312 0.26 -5.03 -9.16
CA ARG A 312 1.35 -5.95 -8.82
C ARG A 312 1.56 -7.05 -9.86
N ALA A 313 0.54 -7.39 -10.66
CA ALA A 313 0.71 -8.29 -11.81
C ALA A 313 1.70 -7.76 -12.86
N TYR A 314 2.04 -6.47 -12.81
CA TYR A 314 3.00 -5.81 -13.71
C TYR A 314 4.31 -5.39 -13.01
N LYS A 315 4.44 -5.64 -11.71
CA LYS A 315 5.63 -5.25 -10.94
C LYS A 315 6.81 -6.14 -11.34
N PHE A 316 7.90 -5.52 -11.80
CA PHE A 316 9.13 -6.15 -12.33
C PHE A 316 8.96 -6.91 -13.66
N TRP A 317 8.01 -7.83 -13.76
CA TRP A 317 7.66 -8.54 -15.00
C TRP A 317 6.20 -8.98 -14.99
N PHE A 318 5.53 -8.90 -16.14
CA PHE A 318 4.15 -9.32 -16.29
C PHE A 318 3.91 -10.77 -15.88
N ASN A 319 2.92 -10.96 -15.00
CA ASN A 319 2.44 -12.25 -14.53
C ASN A 319 0.96 -12.44 -14.88
N PRO A 320 0.64 -13.31 -15.87
CA PRO A 320 -0.74 -13.52 -16.31
C PRO A 320 -1.61 -14.26 -15.28
N ASN A 321 -1.03 -15.16 -14.48
CA ASN A 321 -1.79 -15.87 -13.43
C ASN A 321 -2.26 -14.91 -12.35
N ARG A 322 -1.36 -14.04 -11.88
CA ARG A 322 -1.68 -13.03 -10.86
C ARG A 322 -2.74 -12.06 -11.34
N LEU A 323 -2.68 -11.62 -12.60
CA LEU A 323 -3.71 -10.76 -13.18
C LEU A 323 -5.07 -11.47 -13.20
N ILE A 324 -5.12 -12.71 -13.70
CA ILE A 324 -6.36 -13.49 -13.79
C ILE A 324 -6.94 -13.72 -12.39
N ASP A 325 -6.13 -14.19 -11.45
CA ASP A 325 -6.57 -14.51 -10.10
C ASP A 325 -7.10 -13.24 -9.40
N ALA A 326 -6.42 -12.10 -9.54
CA ALA A 326 -6.89 -10.81 -9.00
C ALA A 326 -8.24 -10.38 -9.61
N VAL A 327 -8.40 -10.51 -10.93
CA VAL A 327 -9.66 -10.19 -11.62
C VAL A 327 -10.80 -11.12 -11.19
N MET A 328 -10.54 -12.42 -11.07
CA MET A 328 -11.54 -13.39 -10.65
C MET A 328 -11.94 -13.20 -9.19
N VAL A 329 -10.99 -12.86 -8.31
CA VAL A 329 -11.27 -12.51 -6.90
C VAL A 329 -12.09 -11.22 -6.82
N LEU A 330 -11.75 -10.18 -7.60
CA LEU A 330 -12.57 -8.96 -7.69
C LEU A 330 -13.99 -9.27 -8.14
N GLN A 331 -14.15 -10.10 -9.17
CA GLN A 331 -15.45 -10.52 -9.66
C GLN A 331 -16.27 -11.26 -8.59
N GLN A 332 -15.63 -12.17 -7.84
CA GLN A 332 -16.30 -12.89 -6.75
C GLN A 332 -16.67 -12.00 -5.57
N ASN A 333 -15.79 -11.07 -5.18
CA ASN A 333 -16.02 -10.19 -4.03
C ASN A 333 -17.06 -9.12 -4.32
N LEU A 334 -17.11 -8.61 -5.54
CA LEU A 334 -18.03 -7.53 -5.92
C LEU A 334 -19.40 -8.05 -6.33
N LEU A 335 -19.55 -9.30 -6.74
CA LEU A 335 -20.85 -9.86 -7.13
C LEU A 335 -21.45 -10.70 -6.00
N SER A 336 -22.69 -10.38 -5.60
CA SER A 336 -23.42 -11.21 -4.64
C SER A 336 -23.83 -12.54 -5.28
N LYS A 337 -24.01 -13.59 -4.47
CA LYS A 337 -24.39 -14.94 -4.92
C LYS A 337 -25.76 -15.03 -5.63
N ILE A 338 -26.53 -13.93 -5.70
CA ILE A 338 -27.90 -13.88 -6.23
C ILE A 338 -28.00 -12.76 -7.27
N VAL A 339 -27.27 -12.89 -8.37
CA VAL A 339 -27.39 -11.98 -9.52
C VAL A 339 -27.67 -12.82 -10.76
N ALA A 340 -28.70 -12.44 -11.53
CA ALA A 340 -29.01 -13.10 -12.79
C ALA A 340 -27.81 -12.99 -13.75
N GLN A 341 -27.51 -14.06 -14.48
CA GLN A 341 -26.31 -14.16 -15.30
C GLN A 341 -26.22 -13.07 -16.38
N GLU A 342 -27.35 -12.55 -16.84
CA GLU A 342 -27.46 -11.49 -17.85
C GLU A 342 -27.08 -10.09 -17.31
N GLU A 343 -27.29 -9.81 -16.03
CA GLU A 343 -26.98 -8.53 -15.40
C GLU A 343 -25.58 -8.51 -14.75
N ARG A 344 -24.97 -9.69 -14.61
CA ARG A 344 -23.71 -9.91 -13.89
C ARG A 344 -22.56 -9.06 -14.44
N ALA A 345 -22.43 -8.98 -15.77
CA ALA A 345 -21.37 -8.22 -16.42
C ALA A 345 -21.53 -6.69 -16.23
N VAL A 346 -22.76 -6.18 -16.34
CA VAL A 346 -23.07 -4.75 -16.20
C VAL A 346 -22.84 -4.30 -14.76
N ILE A 347 -23.37 -5.05 -13.78
CA ILE A 347 -23.20 -4.75 -12.36
C ILE A 347 -21.71 -4.81 -11.97
N PHE A 348 -20.97 -5.79 -12.49
CA PHE A 348 -19.53 -5.88 -12.24
C PHE A 348 -18.80 -4.65 -12.80
N GLN A 349 -19.12 -4.23 -14.03
CA GLN A 349 -18.53 -3.05 -14.66
C GLN A 349 -18.80 -1.78 -13.84
N GLU A 350 -20.05 -1.55 -13.42
CA GLU A 350 -20.43 -0.40 -12.59
C GLU A 350 -19.65 -0.37 -11.27
N LYS A 351 -19.53 -1.52 -10.59
CA LYS A 351 -18.76 -1.62 -9.35
C LYS A 351 -17.26 -1.37 -9.59
N MET A 352 -16.71 -1.85 -10.70
CA MET A 352 -15.32 -1.56 -11.07
C MET A 352 -15.09 -0.08 -11.35
N VAL A 353 -16.02 0.62 -12.01
CA VAL A 353 -15.93 2.08 -12.20
C VAL A 353 -15.90 2.81 -10.86
N VAL A 354 -16.78 2.42 -9.92
CA VAL A 354 -16.79 3.00 -8.56
C VAL A 354 -15.46 2.74 -7.83
N LEU A 355 -14.86 1.57 -8.03
CA LEU A 355 -13.54 1.27 -7.47
C LEU A 355 -12.43 2.14 -8.07
N TYR A 356 -12.37 2.24 -9.41
CA TYR A 356 -11.37 3.11 -10.05
C TYR A 356 -11.55 4.58 -9.73
N SER A 357 -12.77 5.05 -9.42
CA SER A 357 -13.00 6.43 -9.00
C SER A 357 -12.27 6.81 -7.71
N GLN A 358 -11.85 5.83 -6.91
CA GLN A 358 -11.08 6.03 -5.68
C GLN A 358 -9.57 6.20 -5.92
N LEU A 359 -9.06 5.83 -7.11
CA LEU A 359 -7.65 6.00 -7.48
C LEU A 359 -7.38 7.43 -7.96
N THR A 360 -6.13 7.88 -7.88
CA THR A 360 -5.69 9.12 -8.52
C THR A 360 -5.69 8.99 -10.04
N THR A 361 -5.74 10.12 -10.75
CA THR A 361 -5.75 10.10 -12.23
C THR A 361 -4.46 9.50 -12.78
N THR A 362 -3.34 9.72 -12.10
CA THR A 362 -2.04 9.12 -12.45
C THR A 362 -2.09 7.60 -12.32
N GLU A 363 -2.63 7.06 -11.23
CA GLU A 363 -2.75 5.60 -11.04
C GLU A 363 -3.66 4.96 -12.11
N CYS A 364 -4.77 5.62 -12.47
CA CYS A 364 -5.63 5.14 -13.56
C CYS A 364 -4.90 5.15 -14.93
N LEU A 365 -4.07 6.16 -15.18
CA LEU A 365 -3.26 6.25 -16.40
C LEU A 365 -2.17 5.19 -16.44
N ASP A 366 -1.49 4.94 -15.32
CA ASP A 366 -0.48 3.89 -15.19
C ASP A 366 -1.10 2.51 -15.43
N LEU A 367 -2.26 2.25 -14.82
CA LEU A 367 -2.98 1.00 -15.01
C LEU A 367 -3.45 0.81 -16.47
N TYR A 368 -3.90 1.88 -17.11
CA TYR A 368 -4.22 1.85 -18.54
C TYR A 368 -2.99 1.52 -19.37
N GLY A 369 -1.83 2.12 -19.06
CA GLY A 369 -0.56 1.82 -19.69
C GLY A 369 -0.16 0.35 -19.54
N TYR A 370 -0.32 -0.21 -18.34
CA TYR A 370 -0.09 -1.65 -18.09
C TYR A 370 -1.01 -2.54 -18.92
N PHE A 371 -2.30 -2.23 -18.95
CA PHE A 371 -3.30 -2.97 -19.73
C PHE A 371 -3.11 -2.85 -21.25
N ALA A 372 -2.58 -1.73 -21.72
CA ALA A 372 -2.33 -1.48 -23.14
C ALA A 372 -1.02 -2.12 -23.65
N ASN A 373 -0.16 -2.63 -22.77
CA ASN A 373 1.10 -3.29 -23.14
C ASN A 373 0.85 -4.59 -23.95
N ASP A 374 1.82 -4.94 -24.80
CA ASP A 374 1.81 -6.14 -25.65
C ASP A 374 1.64 -7.43 -24.83
N ASP A 375 2.22 -7.50 -23.63
CA ASP A 375 2.08 -8.65 -22.73
C ASP A 375 0.60 -8.98 -22.43
N THR A 376 -0.18 -7.98 -21.99
CA THR A 376 -1.61 -8.11 -21.69
C THR A 376 -2.42 -8.31 -22.96
N ARG A 377 -2.05 -7.66 -24.06
CA ARG A 377 -2.69 -7.84 -25.35
C ARG A 377 -2.54 -9.27 -25.86
N TYR A 378 -1.38 -9.89 -25.69
CA TYR A 378 -1.14 -11.28 -26.07
C TYR A 378 -1.93 -12.25 -25.18
N LEU A 379 -2.04 -11.97 -23.88
CA LEU A 379 -2.90 -12.73 -22.98
C LEU A 379 -4.36 -12.65 -23.43
N LEU A 380 -4.89 -11.43 -23.60
CA LEU A 380 -6.26 -11.21 -24.07
C LEU A 380 -6.54 -11.87 -25.42
N PHE A 381 -5.62 -11.73 -26.39
CA PHE A 381 -5.75 -12.38 -27.69
C PHE A 381 -5.84 -13.91 -27.56
N THR A 382 -5.02 -14.51 -26.69
CA THR A 382 -5.02 -15.96 -26.44
C THR A 382 -6.38 -16.41 -25.91
N PHE A 383 -6.90 -15.73 -24.88
CA PHE A 383 -8.21 -16.03 -24.30
C PHE A 383 -9.35 -15.74 -25.27
N PHE A 384 -9.30 -14.64 -26.02
CA PHE A 384 -10.31 -14.28 -27.02
C PHE A 384 -10.40 -15.32 -28.15
N LYS A 385 -9.25 -15.75 -28.69
CA LYS A 385 -9.22 -16.76 -29.76
C LYS A 385 -9.82 -18.08 -29.28
N LEU A 386 -9.52 -18.50 -28.04
CA LEU A 386 -10.10 -19.71 -27.45
C LEU A 386 -11.60 -19.56 -27.15
N ALA A 387 -12.03 -18.39 -26.66
CA ALA A 387 -13.44 -18.08 -26.43
C ALA A 387 -14.27 -18.16 -27.72
N GLN A 388 -13.70 -17.72 -28.85
CA GLN A 388 -14.31 -17.84 -30.19
C GLN A 388 -14.24 -19.25 -30.80
N GLY A 389 -13.72 -20.24 -30.06
CA GLY A 389 -13.59 -21.63 -30.51
C GLY A 389 -12.40 -21.91 -31.42
N GLY A 390 -11.45 -20.97 -31.52
CA GLY A 390 -10.16 -21.20 -32.17
C GLY A 390 -9.29 -22.21 -31.41
N THR A 391 -8.28 -22.74 -32.09
CA THR A 391 -7.36 -23.74 -31.53
C THR A 391 -5.91 -23.28 -31.56
N PHE A 392 -5.10 -23.93 -30.73
CA PHE A 392 -3.63 -23.82 -30.75
C PHE A 392 -3.03 -25.22 -30.79
N ASP A 393 -1.90 -25.38 -31.48
CA ASP A 393 -1.26 -26.69 -31.66
C ASP A 393 -0.82 -27.34 -30.34
N TRP A 394 -0.56 -26.52 -29.32
CA TRP A 394 -0.13 -26.97 -27.99
C TRP A 394 -1.29 -27.27 -27.03
N LEU A 395 -2.54 -26.92 -27.37
CA LEU A 395 -3.71 -27.06 -26.50
C LEU A 395 -4.66 -28.13 -27.05
N PRO A 396 -5.02 -29.18 -26.28
CA PRO A 396 -6.04 -30.13 -26.71
C PRO A 396 -7.41 -29.46 -26.87
N SER A 397 -8.30 -30.09 -27.64
CA SER A 397 -9.64 -29.56 -27.86
C SER A 397 -10.41 -29.44 -26.53
N LEU A 398 -10.82 -28.21 -26.19
CA LEU A 398 -11.55 -27.91 -24.97
C LEU A 398 -12.97 -28.48 -25.01
N ASN A 399 -13.40 -29.12 -23.93
CA ASN A 399 -14.80 -29.48 -23.74
C ASN A 399 -15.66 -28.24 -23.40
N LYS A 400 -16.98 -28.44 -23.25
CA LYS A 400 -17.93 -27.33 -23.03
C LYS A 400 -17.64 -26.55 -21.74
N GLU A 401 -17.29 -27.24 -20.66
CA GLU A 401 -17.03 -26.62 -19.36
C GLU A 401 -15.71 -25.84 -19.35
N GLU A 402 -14.67 -26.41 -19.96
CA GLU A 402 -13.37 -25.76 -20.09
C GLU A 402 -13.45 -24.52 -20.96
N ARG A 403 -14.24 -24.59 -22.04
CA ARG A 403 -14.51 -23.42 -22.88
C ARG A 403 -15.30 -22.37 -22.11
N ALA A 404 -16.30 -22.76 -21.31
CA ALA A 404 -17.07 -21.82 -20.50
C ALA A 404 -16.17 -21.08 -19.49
N ALA A 405 -15.24 -21.79 -18.82
CA ALA A 405 -14.27 -21.16 -17.91
C ALA A 405 -13.36 -20.14 -18.62
N VAL A 406 -12.89 -20.48 -19.83
CA VAL A 406 -12.08 -19.56 -20.65
C VAL A 406 -12.88 -18.32 -21.06
N VAL A 407 -14.16 -18.49 -21.44
CA VAL A 407 -15.06 -17.37 -21.76
C VAL A 407 -15.29 -16.48 -20.56
N GLU A 408 -15.58 -17.05 -19.38
CA GLU A 408 -15.82 -16.28 -18.15
C GLU A 408 -14.60 -15.43 -17.76
N VAL A 409 -13.39 -16.03 -17.80
CA VAL A 409 -12.15 -15.30 -17.51
C VAL A 409 -11.89 -14.20 -18.55
N PHE A 410 -12.12 -14.47 -19.83
CA PHE A 410 -11.98 -13.47 -20.89
C PHE A 410 -12.91 -12.27 -20.66
N GLU A 411 -14.19 -12.53 -20.40
CA GLU A 411 -15.20 -11.50 -20.17
C GLU A 411 -14.88 -10.69 -18.90
N ALA A 412 -14.42 -11.33 -17.83
CA ALA A 412 -14.02 -10.66 -16.60
C ALA A 412 -12.81 -9.72 -16.83
N LEU A 413 -11.77 -10.21 -17.51
CA LEU A 413 -10.59 -9.40 -17.88
C LEU A 413 -10.99 -8.19 -18.71
N TYR A 414 -11.78 -8.41 -19.76
CA TYR A 414 -12.22 -7.35 -20.66
C TYR A 414 -13.10 -6.32 -19.93
N CYS A 415 -13.98 -6.77 -19.04
CA CYS A 415 -14.84 -5.90 -18.23
C CYS A 415 -14.04 -4.98 -17.30
N VAL A 416 -13.04 -5.52 -16.59
CA VAL A 416 -12.13 -4.75 -15.71
C VAL A 416 -11.37 -3.69 -16.50
N MET A 417 -10.93 -4.01 -17.72
CA MET A 417 -10.22 -3.10 -18.59
C MET A 417 -11.14 -2.01 -19.16
N ASP A 418 -12.34 -2.36 -19.62
CA ASP A 418 -13.29 -1.39 -20.17
C ASP A 418 -13.86 -0.45 -19.10
N ALA A 419 -14.09 -0.94 -17.87
CA ALA A 419 -14.46 -0.11 -16.73
C ALA A 419 -13.43 1.00 -16.45
N LEU A 420 -12.13 0.72 -16.60
CA LEU A 420 -11.08 1.72 -16.45
C LEU A 420 -11.20 2.83 -17.50
N ARG A 421 -11.55 2.48 -18.74
CA ARG A 421 -11.75 3.45 -19.82
C ARG A 421 -12.98 4.33 -19.58
N ILE A 422 -14.04 3.76 -19.03
CA ILE A 422 -15.23 4.52 -18.60
C ILE A 422 -14.82 5.53 -17.53
N GLU A 423 -14.04 5.11 -16.53
CA GLU A 423 -13.60 6.02 -15.47
C GLU A 423 -12.62 7.10 -15.98
N LEU A 424 -11.70 6.78 -16.88
CA LEU A 424 -10.86 7.78 -17.54
C LEU A 424 -11.70 8.80 -18.32
N LYS A 425 -12.76 8.35 -18.99
CA LYS A 425 -13.71 9.24 -19.67
C LYS A 425 -14.46 10.14 -18.68
N ASN A 426 -14.85 9.63 -17.51
CA ASN A 426 -15.44 10.45 -16.43
C ASN A 426 -14.49 11.54 -15.94
N ARG A 427 -13.17 11.31 -16.05
CA ARG A 427 -12.09 12.28 -15.76
C ARG A 427 -11.72 13.15 -16.96
N HIS A 428 -12.54 13.16 -18.01
CA HIS A 428 -12.32 13.89 -19.26
C HIS A 428 -11.07 13.46 -20.06
N LEU A 429 -10.62 12.22 -19.88
CA LEU A 429 -9.53 11.63 -20.65
C LEU A 429 -10.08 10.61 -21.65
N LEU A 430 -9.78 10.81 -22.94
CA LEU A 430 -10.18 9.88 -23.98
C LEU A 430 -9.09 8.82 -24.16
N ALA A 431 -9.47 7.56 -23.97
CA ALA A 431 -8.59 6.41 -24.09
C ALA A 431 -9.03 5.48 -25.23
N GLU A 432 -8.06 4.97 -26.00
CA GLU A 432 -8.30 4.02 -27.08
C GLU A 432 -8.88 2.69 -26.55
N THR A 433 -9.61 1.98 -27.41
CA THR A 433 -10.12 0.63 -27.10
C THR A 433 -8.96 -0.38 -27.10
N TYR A 434 -8.96 -1.30 -26.14
CA TYR A 434 -8.04 -2.44 -26.18
C TYR A 434 -8.37 -3.33 -27.38
N LEU A 435 -7.43 -3.43 -28.33
CA LEU A 435 -7.65 -4.13 -29.59
C LEU A 435 -7.46 -5.65 -29.44
N CYS A 436 -8.52 -6.42 -29.70
CA CYS A 436 -8.47 -7.88 -29.88
C CYS A 436 -8.73 -8.22 -31.35
N ASP A 437 -7.69 -8.30 -32.17
CA ASP A 437 -7.81 -8.56 -33.62
C ASP A 437 -7.44 -10.01 -33.98
N LEU A 438 -8.42 -10.78 -34.46
CA LEU A 438 -8.24 -12.17 -34.92
C LEU A 438 -7.46 -12.27 -36.24
N ALA A 439 -7.30 -11.16 -36.99
CA ALA A 439 -6.56 -11.13 -38.25
C ALA A 439 -5.03 -11.20 -38.05
N LYS A 440 -4.53 -11.11 -36.81
CA LYS A 440 -3.11 -11.33 -36.49
C LYS A 440 -2.82 -12.83 -36.42
N ILE A 441 -2.34 -13.37 -37.54
CA ILE A 441 -2.20 -14.82 -37.77
C ILE A 441 -1.04 -15.46 -36.98
N ASN A 442 0.01 -14.71 -36.61
CA ASN A 442 1.21 -15.26 -35.95
C ASN A 442 1.60 -14.45 -34.71
N VAL A 443 0.96 -14.73 -33.58
CA VAL A 443 1.45 -14.30 -32.27
C VAL A 443 2.12 -15.51 -31.62
N ASP A 444 3.43 -15.44 -31.41
CA ASP A 444 4.13 -16.42 -30.57
C ASP A 444 3.64 -16.27 -29.14
N ILE A 445 2.86 -17.25 -28.68
CA ILE A 445 2.32 -17.25 -27.33
C ILE A 445 3.41 -17.68 -26.37
N ASP A 446 3.81 -16.74 -25.53
CA ASP A 446 4.74 -16.93 -24.41
C ASP A 446 4.30 -18.12 -23.54
N PRO A 447 5.24 -18.98 -23.09
CA PRO A 447 4.94 -20.11 -22.21
C PRO A 447 4.08 -19.77 -21.00
N ARG A 448 4.24 -18.58 -20.41
CA ARG A 448 3.46 -18.13 -19.24
C ARG A 448 1.98 -17.96 -19.55
N ASN A 449 1.65 -17.47 -20.75
CA ASN A 449 0.27 -17.37 -21.20
C ASN A 449 -0.33 -18.77 -21.45
N ARG A 450 0.49 -19.74 -21.89
CA ARG A 450 0.05 -21.14 -22.03
C ARG A 450 -0.24 -21.76 -20.66
N ASP A 451 0.64 -21.56 -19.70
CA ASP A 451 0.48 -22.04 -18.33
C ASP A 451 -0.76 -21.43 -17.68
N ALA A 452 -1.02 -20.15 -17.92
CA ALA A 452 -2.24 -19.47 -17.47
C ALA A 452 -3.51 -20.10 -18.03
N VAL A 453 -3.53 -20.44 -19.33
CA VAL A 453 -4.67 -21.15 -19.95
C VAL A 453 -4.89 -22.52 -19.28
N PHE A 454 -3.84 -23.32 -19.08
CA PHE A 454 -3.96 -24.61 -18.39
C PHE A 454 -4.45 -24.45 -16.96
N ARG A 455 -3.97 -23.43 -16.24
CA ARG A 455 -4.40 -23.12 -14.88
C ARG A 455 -5.89 -22.75 -14.85
N VAL A 456 -6.36 -21.90 -15.77
CA VAL A 456 -7.77 -21.52 -15.84
C VAL A 456 -8.66 -22.74 -16.07
N ILE A 457 -8.29 -23.59 -17.03
CA ILE A 457 -8.98 -24.85 -17.33
C ILE A 457 -9.03 -25.77 -16.10
N ARG A 458 -7.99 -25.76 -15.26
CA ARG A 458 -7.91 -26.60 -14.06
C ARG A 458 -8.70 -26.03 -12.87
N ILE A 459 -8.65 -24.72 -12.65
CA ILE A 459 -9.13 -24.06 -11.42
C ILE A 459 -10.55 -23.53 -11.58
N TYR A 460 -10.86 -22.89 -12.71
CA TYR A 460 -12.13 -22.20 -12.93
C TYR A 460 -13.15 -23.03 -13.72
N LYS A 461 -12.78 -24.24 -14.14
CA LYS A 461 -13.75 -25.24 -14.61
C LYS A 461 -14.72 -25.49 -13.47
N HIS A 462 -15.98 -25.14 -13.70
CA HIS A 462 -17.07 -25.42 -12.77
C HIS A 462 -17.20 -26.94 -12.65
N ALA A 463 -16.49 -27.57 -11.71
CA ALA A 463 -16.87 -28.88 -11.22
C ALA A 463 -18.28 -28.72 -10.67
N HIS A 464 -19.24 -29.52 -11.16
CA HIS A 464 -20.61 -29.53 -10.69
C HIS A 464 -20.65 -29.26 -9.18
N VAL A 465 -21.08 -28.06 -8.79
CA VAL A 465 -21.40 -27.75 -7.40
C VAL A 465 -22.53 -28.72 -7.09
N VAL A 466 -22.21 -29.79 -6.35
CA VAL A 466 -23.22 -30.66 -5.77
C VAL A 466 -24.09 -29.70 -4.95
N PRO A 467 -25.36 -29.48 -5.35
CA PRO A 467 -26.23 -28.58 -4.59
C PRO A 467 -26.25 -29.08 -3.15
N SER A 468 -26.17 -28.20 -2.14
CA SER A 468 -26.19 -28.64 -0.73
C SER A 468 -27.39 -29.54 -0.43
N ASN A 469 -28.46 -29.32 -1.18
CA ASN A 469 -29.69 -30.10 -1.24
C ASN A 469 -29.45 -31.60 -1.52
N VAL A 470 -28.45 -31.98 -2.31
CA VAL A 470 -28.13 -33.39 -2.61
C VAL A 470 -27.38 -34.05 -1.45
N ILE A 471 -26.54 -33.29 -0.73
CA ILE A 471 -25.92 -33.76 0.51
C ILE A 471 -26.98 -33.89 1.61
N GLU A 472 -27.89 -32.94 1.73
CA GLU A 472 -29.04 -33.03 2.66
C GLU A 472 -30.00 -34.17 2.29
N GLN A 473 -30.23 -34.44 1.00
CA GLN A 473 -30.98 -35.62 0.55
C GLN A 473 -30.23 -36.93 0.84
N LEU A 474 -28.91 -36.94 0.74
CA LEU A 474 -28.08 -38.08 1.15
C LEU A 474 -28.15 -38.31 2.67
N PHE A 475 -28.10 -37.25 3.48
CA PHE A 475 -28.28 -37.33 4.92
C PHE A 475 -29.68 -37.84 5.30
N GLN A 476 -30.74 -37.32 4.67
CA GLN A 476 -32.11 -37.81 4.86
C GLN A 476 -32.24 -39.28 4.45
N SER A 477 -31.62 -39.68 3.34
CA SER A 477 -31.65 -41.08 2.89
C SER A 477 -30.86 -42.03 3.80
N ILE A 478 -29.96 -41.52 4.65
CA ILE A 478 -29.23 -42.32 5.64
C ILE A 478 -30.03 -42.37 6.95
N GLU A 479 -30.69 -41.27 7.34
CA GLU A 479 -31.59 -41.23 8.51
C GLU A 479 -32.87 -42.05 8.31
N GLU A 480 -33.31 -42.29 7.07
CA GLU A 480 -34.45 -43.17 6.76
C GLU A 480 -34.11 -44.68 6.78
N PHE A 481 -32.82 -45.03 6.94
CA PHE A 481 -32.35 -46.42 7.02
C PHE A 481 -31.86 -46.85 8.42
N ASP A 482 -32.06 -46.01 9.44
CA ASP A 482 -32.11 -46.39 10.87
C ASP A 482 -33.57 -46.35 11.37
#